data_AF-A0A060BSV9-F1
#
_entry.id   AF-A0A060BSV9-F1
#
_cell.length_a   1.000
_cell.length_b   1.000
_cell.length_c   1.000
_cell.angle_alpha   90.00
_cell.angle_beta   90.00
_cell.angle_gamma   90.00
#
_symmetry.space_group_name_H-M   'P 1'
#
loop_
_entity.id
_entity.type
_entity.pdbx_description
1 polymer ?
#
loop_
_entity_poly.entity_id
_entity_poly.type
_entity_poly.pdbx_seq_one_letter_code
_entity_poly.pdbx_strand_id
1 'polypeptide(L)'
;FPIYRSEDGGLTWDHISDVADTHFGFGNRYQPVLYELPEDFGGLPRGTVLLAGSAIPADASSTNLVLYASTDGGYTWSFTSLVDTGGPALYDWRSTATTTAIWEPDLLL
;
A
#
# COMPACT_ATOMS: atom_id res chain seq x y z
N PHE A 1 -2.33 2.10 7.33
CA PHE A 1 -1.00 1.56 7.70
C PHE A 1 -0.27 2.59 8.55
N PRO A 2 0.26 2.24 9.74
CA PRO A 2 1.05 3.17 10.53
C PRO A 2 2.45 3.33 9.92
N ILE A 3 2.97 4.56 9.94
CA ILE A 3 4.31 4.88 9.46
C ILE A 3 5.17 5.31 10.65
N TYR A 4 6.27 4.59 10.82
CA TYR A 4 7.29 4.89 11.81
C TYR A 4 8.59 5.25 11.10
N ARG A 5 9.33 6.20 11.67
CA ARG A 5 10.62 6.67 11.15
C ARG A 5 11.69 6.58 12.22
N SER A 6 12.89 6.22 11.79
CA SER A 6 14.10 6.29 12.60
C SER A 6 15.08 7.28 11.97
N GLU A 7 15.73 8.10 12.79
CA GLU A 7 16.78 9.02 12.36
C GLU A 7 18.18 8.58 12.83
N ASP A 8 18.28 7.45 13.54
CA ASP A 8 19.49 6.96 14.20
C ASP A 8 19.90 5.56 13.73
N GLY A 9 19.53 5.20 12.50
CA GLY A 9 19.90 3.91 11.90
C GLY A 9 19.10 2.72 12.45
N GLY A 10 17.91 2.98 13.02
CA GLY A 10 16.97 1.96 13.48
C GLY A 10 17.03 1.68 14.99
N LEU A 11 17.76 2.50 15.77
CA LEU A 11 17.87 2.33 17.23
C LEU A 11 16.61 2.83 17.94
N THR A 12 16.05 3.94 17.50
CA THR A 12 14.77 4.49 17.98
C THR A 12 13.83 4.77 16.82
N TRP A 13 12.52 4.74 17.12
CA TRP A 13 11.46 4.87 16.15
C TRP A 13 10.35 5.73 16.70
N ASP A 14 9.94 6.73 15.92
CA ASP A 14 8.80 7.59 16.22
C ASP A 14 7.69 7.34 15.21
N HIS A 15 6.45 7.31 15.70
CA HIS A 15 5.27 7.35 14.82
C HIS A 15 5.18 8.73 14.19
N ILE A 16 5.09 8.80 12.87
CA ILE A 16 5.04 10.08 12.14
C ILE A 16 3.71 10.31 11.43
N SER A 17 3.01 9.26 11.01
CA SER A 17 1.72 9.36 10.32
C SER A 17 1.00 8.02 10.20
N ASP A 18 -0.24 8.07 9.71
CA ASP A 18 -1.02 6.91 9.31
C ASP A 18 -1.52 7.08 7.86
N VAL A 19 -1.35 6.05 7.04
CA VAL A 19 -1.98 5.96 5.72
C VAL A 19 -3.38 5.37 5.88
N ALA A 20 -4.35 6.26 6.09
CA ALA A 20 -5.76 5.89 6.16
C ALA A 20 -6.32 5.49 4.79
N ASP A 21 -7.27 4.55 4.78
CA ASP A 21 -8.06 4.25 3.58
C ASP A 21 -9.13 5.33 3.41
N THR A 22 -8.80 6.35 2.63
CA THR A 22 -9.71 7.46 2.33
C THR A 22 -10.57 7.20 1.09
N HIS A 23 -10.31 6.12 0.35
CA HIS A 23 -11.00 5.83 -0.90
C HIS A 23 -12.21 4.91 -0.69
N PHE A 24 -12.04 3.78 -0.01
CA PHE A 24 -13.12 2.82 0.21
C PHE A 24 -13.70 2.89 1.63
N GLY A 25 -12.89 3.28 2.62
CA GLY A 25 -13.28 3.26 4.03
C GLY A 25 -13.35 1.83 4.63
N PHE A 26 -12.75 0.84 3.96
CA PHE A 26 -12.61 -0.53 4.44
C PHE A 26 -11.52 -0.66 5.51
N GLY A 27 -10.47 0.13 5.34
CA GLY A 27 -9.20 0.00 6.02
C GLY A 27 -8.14 -0.63 5.11
N ASN A 28 -6.97 0.01 5.10
CA ASN A 28 -5.74 -0.51 4.52
C ASN A 28 -5.22 -1.66 5.39
N ARG A 29 -5.41 -2.91 4.95
CA ARG A 29 -5.37 -4.09 5.83
C ARG A 29 -4.10 -4.92 5.66
N TYR A 30 -3.77 -5.34 4.44
CA TYR A 30 -2.71 -6.32 4.21
C TYR A 30 -1.63 -5.82 3.27
N GLN A 31 -0.45 -6.41 3.42
CA GLN A 31 0.66 -6.42 2.45
C GLN A 31 1.17 -5.03 2.04
N PRO A 32 1.47 -4.12 2.99
CA PRO A 32 2.06 -2.84 2.65
C PRO A 32 3.49 -3.03 2.11
N VAL A 33 3.84 -2.24 1.10
CA VAL A 33 5.21 -2.06 0.61
C VAL A 33 5.50 -0.57 0.46
N LEU A 34 6.69 -0.15 0.89
CA LEU A 34 7.21 1.20 0.71
C LEU A 34 8.26 1.20 -0.40
N TYR A 35 8.21 2.21 -1.25
CA TYR A 35 9.18 2.40 -2.34
C TYR A 35 9.46 3.88 -2.56
N GLU A 36 10.72 4.29 -2.53
CA GLU A 36 11.12 5.66 -2.84
C GLU A 36 11.49 5.77 -4.33
N LEU A 37 10.88 6.72 -5.04
CA LEU A 37 11.15 6.90 -6.46
C LEU A 37 12.61 7.32 -6.72
N PRO A 38 13.37 6.58 -7.55
CA PRO A 38 14.76 6.91 -7.84
C PRO A 38 14.91 8.05 -8.86
N GLU A 39 13.87 8.32 -9.64
CA GLU A 39 13.76 9.39 -10.64
C GLU A 39 12.31 9.91 -10.73
N ASP A 40 12.09 10.99 -11.48
CA ASP A 40 10.74 11.53 -11.71
C ASP A 40 9.90 10.52 -12.51
N PHE A 41 8.71 10.19 -12.01
CA PHE A 41 7.84 9.19 -12.65
C PHE A 41 6.36 9.54 -12.47
N GLY A 42 5.57 9.45 -13.54
CA GLY A 42 4.11 9.61 -13.46
C GLY A 42 3.65 10.98 -12.93
N GLY A 43 4.45 12.04 -13.10
CA GLY A 43 4.17 13.37 -12.56
C GLY A 43 4.54 13.54 -11.07
N LEU A 44 5.16 12.53 -10.46
CA LEU A 44 5.71 12.59 -9.11
C LEU A 44 7.23 12.83 -9.18
N PRO A 45 7.78 13.73 -8.35
CA PRO A 45 9.21 13.98 -8.34
C PRO A 45 9.99 12.82 -7.70
N ARG A 46 11.26 12.68 -8.09
CA ARG A 46 12.26 11.84 -7.40
C ARG A 46 12.21 12.06 -5.88
N GLY A 47 12.33 10.99 -5.10
CA GLY A 47 12.26 11.02 -3.64
C GLY A 47 10.82 11.00 -3.09
N THR A 48 9.79 11.00 -3.95
CA THR A 48 8.44 10.67 -3.51
C THR A 48 8.41 9.25 -2.95
N VAL A 49 7.86 9.09 -1.76
CA VAL A 49 7.64 7.79 -1.14
C VAL A 49 6.28 7.28 -1.56
N LEU A 50 6.27 6.14 -2.25
CA LEU A 50 5.08 5.39 -2.57
C LEU A 50 4.80 4.37 -1.47
N LEU A 51 3.51 4.17 -1.18
CA LEU A 51 3.02 3.03 -0.43
C LEU A 51 1.97 2.32 -1.27
N ALA A 52 2.21 1.04 -1.57
CA ALA A 52 1.18 0.15 -2.08
C ALA A 52 0.73 -0.83 -0.99
N GLY A 53 -0.48 -1.35 -1.10
CA GLY A 53 -1.01 -2.37 -0.20
C GLY A 53 -2.43 -2.78 -0.56
N SER A 54 -3.04 -3.64 0.24
CA SER A 54 -4.38 -4.18 0.01
C SER A 54 -5.41 -3.58 0.97
N ALA A 55 -6.37 -2.84 0.43
CA ALA A 55 -7.58 -2.41 1.13
C ALA A 55 -8.62 -3.54 1.09
N ILE A 56 -8.97 -4.08 2.25
CA ILE A 56 -9.83 -5.27 2.36
C ILE A 56 -10.94 -5.00 3.37
N PRO A 57 -12.22 -5.11 2.96
CA PRO A 57 -13.37 -4.89 3.83
C PRO A 57 -13.39 -5.88 5.00
N ALA A 58 -14.12 -5.54 6.06
CA ALA A 58 -14.21 -6.36 7.27
C ALA A 58 -14.70 -7.79 7.01
N ASP A 59 -15.55 -7.97 6.01
CA ASP A 59 -16.10 -9.26 5.59
C ASP A 59 -15.21 -10.02 4.58
N ALA A 60 -14.04 -9.46 4.23
CA ALA A 60 -13.09 -10.03 3.28
C ALA A 60 -13.68 -10.31 1.87
N SER A 61 -14.73 -9.58 1.48
CA SER A 61 -15.44 -9.79 0.20
C SER A 61 -14.68 -9.38 -1.06
N SER A 62 -13.60 -8.59 -0.94
CA SER A 62 -12.72 -8.21 -2.05
C SER A 62 -11.28 -7.99 -1.58
N THR A 63 -10.33 -8.06 -2.53
CA THR A 63 -8.96 -7.56 -2.33
C THR A 63 -8.70 -6.43 -3.32
N ASN A 64 -8.13 -5.31 -2.86
CA ASN A 64 -8.01 -4.10 -3.66
C ASN A 64 -6.60 -3.52 -3.51
N LEU A 65 -5.79 -3.60 -4.56
CA LEU A 65 -4.45 -3.04 -4.55
C LEU A 65 -4.51 -1.54 -4.76
N VAL A 66 -4.12 -0.80 -3.74
CA VAL A 66 -4.18 0.67 -3.69
C VAL A 66 -2.79 1.26 -3.62
N LEU A 67 -2.61 2.43 -4.21
CA LEU A 67 -1.36 3.18 -4.23
C LEU A 67 -1.56 4.56 -3.60
N TYR A 68 -0.66 4.92 -2.70
CA TYR A 68 -0.57 6.24 -2.06
C TYR A 68 0.81 6.84 -2.31
N ALA A 69 0.90 8.16 -2.31
CA ALA A 69 2.15 8.90 -2.46
C ALA A 69 2.32 9.93 -1.34
N SER A 70 3.57 10.11 -0.92
CA SER A 70 4.02 11.14 0.02
C SER A 70 5.22 11.88 -0.57
N THR A 71 5.12 13.20 -0.67
CA THR A 71 6.18 14.09 -1.18
C THR A 71 6.92 14.82 -0.06
N ASP A 72 6.62 14.49 1.20
CA ASP A 72 7.20 15.15 2.39
C ASP A 72 7.93 14.16 3.30
N GLY A 73 8.33 13.00 2.78
CA GLY A 73 9.10 11.99 3.53
C GLY A 73 8.23 11.11 4.44
N GLY A 74 6.93 10.97 4.13
CA GLY A 74 6.00 10.08 4.82
C GLY A 74 5.15 10.73 5.91
N TYR A 75 5.12 12.07 6.02
CA TYR A 75 4.29 12.77 7.00
C TYR A 75 2.84 12.94 6.54
N THR A 76 2.63 13.20 5.25
CA THR A 76 1.29 13.26 4.65
C THR A 76 1.20 12.34 3.43
N TRP A 77 -0.01 11.82 3.21
CA TRP A 77 -0.28 10.82 2.17
C TRP A 77 -1.50 11.20 1.35
N SER A 78 -1.38 11.06 0.03
CA SER A 78 -2.48 11.23 -0.91
C SER A 78 -2.76 9.90 -1.62
N PHE A 79 -4.04 9.58 -1.80
CA PHE A 79 -4.44 8.46 -2.65
C PHE A 79 -4.07 8.78 -4.11
N THR A 80 -3.35 7.87 -4.75
CA THR A 80 -2.88 8.02 -6.13
C THR A 80 -3.75 7.22 -7.09
N SER A 81 -3.96 5.94 -6.80
CA SER A 81 -4.73 5.07 -7.68
C SER A 81 -5.21 3.77 -7.01
N LEU A 82 -6.27 3.20 -7.59
CA LEU A 82 -6.58 1.79 -7.49
C LEU A 82 -5.82 1.09 -8.63
N VAL A 83 -4.90 0.19 -8.29
CA VAL A 83 -4.09 -0.57 -9.25
C VAL A 83 -4.94 -1.70 -9.85
N ASP A 84 -5.58 -2.51 -9.01
CA ASP A 84 -6.44 -3.61 -9.42
C ASP A 84 -7.41 -4.03 -8.29
N THR A 85 -8.47 -4.76 -8.65
CA THR A 85 -9.46 -5.33 -7.73
C THR A 85 -9.67 -6.81 -8.03
N GLY A 86 -9.46 -7.63 -7.00
CA GLY A 86 -9.74 -9.06 -7.01
C GLY A 86 -11.00 -9.44 -6.23
N GLY A 87 -11.31 -10.74 -6.28
CA GLY A 87 -12.42 -11.33 -5.52
C GLY A 87 -12.16 -11.43 -4.02
N PRO A 88 -13.00 -12.18 -3.29
CA PRO A 88 -12.86 -12.38 -1.86
C PRO A 88 -11.46 -12.86 -1.47
N ALA A 89 -10.97 -12.46 -0.30
CA ALA A 89 -9.63 -12.79 0.21
C ALA A 89 -9.52 -14.27 0.64
N LEU A 90 -9.70 -15.16 -0.33
CA LEU A 90 -9.70 -16.61 -0.21
C LEU A 90 -8.48 -17.17 -0.93
N TYR A 91 -7.58 -17.76 -0.15
CA TYR A 91 -6.41 -18.45 -0.68
C TYR A 91 -6.77 -19.89 -1.06
N ASP A 92 -6.48 -20.27 -2.31
CA ASP A 92 -6.53 -21.65 -2.78
C ASP A 92 -5.26 -21.94 -3.60
N TRP A 93 -4.44 -22.86 -3.11
CA TRP A 93 -3.14 -23.21 -3.70
C TRP A 93 -3.27 -24.19 -4.88
N ARG A 94 -4.44 -24.78 -5.09
CA ARG A 94 -4.65 -25.82 -6.10
C ARG A 94 -4.61 -25.21 -7.50
N SER A 95 -4.09 -25.94 -8.47
CA SER A 95 -4.11 -25.54 -9.89
C SER A 95 -5.53 -25.43 -10.48
N THR A 96 -6.52 -26.00 -9.80
CA THR A 96 -7.95 -25.91 -10.14
C THR A 96 -8.69 -24.81 -9.38
N ALA A 97 -7.95 -23.94 -8.67
CA ALA A 97 -8.55 -22.82 -7.97
C ALA A 97 -9.34 -21.93 -8.94
N THR A 98 -10.46 -21.42 -8.46
CA THR A 98 -11.30 -20.43 -9.17
C THR A 98 -11.38 -19.11 -8.41
N THR A 99 -10.59 -18.96 -7.33
CA THR A 99 -10.48 -17.72 -6.60
C THR A 99 -9.79 -16.67 -7.47
N THR A 100 -10.20 -15.42 -7.29
CA THR A 100 -9.70 -14.29 -8.07
C THR A 100 -9.06 -13.22 -7.18
N ALA A 101 -8.70 -13.61 -5.95
CA ALA A 101 -8.01 -12.71 -5.04
C ALA A 101 -6.67 -12.31 -5.65
N ILE A 102 -6.42 -11.01 -5.69
CA ILE A 102 -5.10 -10.44 -5.95
C ILE A 102 -4.39 -10.20 -4.60
N TRP A 103 -3.08 -10.41 -4.58
CA TRP A 103 -2.27 -10.41 -3.37
C TRP A 103 -1.06 -9.47 -3.48
N GLU A 104 0.00 -9.74 -2.72
CA GLU A 104 1.12 -8.83 -2.42
C GLU A 104 1.56 -7.97 -3.62
N PRO A 105 1.51 -6.64 -3.52
CA PRO A 105 2.12 -5.77 -4.51
C PRO A 105 3.65 -5.78 -4.38
N ASP A 106 4.33 -5.59 -5.51
CA ASP A 106 5.75 -5.26 -5.57
C ASP A 106 5.93 -4.03 -6.46
N LEU A 107 6.81 -3.12 -6.05
CA LEU A 107 7.05 -1.86 -6.75
C LEU A 107 8.51 -1.81 -7.20
N LEU A 108 8.71 -1.54 -8.49
CA LEU A 108 10.02 -1.40 -9.10
C LEU A 108 9.93 -0.40 -10.25
N LEU A 109 10.99 0.39 -10.41
CA LEU A 109 11.25 1.21 -11.58
C LEU A 109 12.54 0.75 -12.27
#